data_AF-A0A650M5A4-F1
#
_entry.id   AF-A0A650M5A4-F1
#
_cell.length_a   1.000
_cell.length_b   1.000
_cell.length_c   1.000
_cell.angle_alpha   90.00
_cell.angle_beta   90.00
_cell.angle_gamma   90.00
#
_symmetry.space_group_name_H-M   'P 1'
#
loop_
_entity.id
_entity.type
_entity.pdbx_description
1 polymer ?
#
loop_
_entity_poly.entity_id
_entity_poly.type
_entity_poly.pdbx_seq_one_letter_code
_entity_poly.pdbx_strand_id
1 'polypeptide(L)'
;MSLGEEKINFNSVSNLSGVSKTFLYNNVEIKKRIEELRDKKIERVIKQRLKYDKTDKSKDIIIMAKDKKIKELQNENRKLKEQLEAIRGKLYLMN
;
A
#
# COMPACT_ATOMS: atom_id res chain seq x y z
N MET A 1 -15.57 22.56 -11.31
CA MET A 1 -15.36 21.20 -11.84
C MET A 1 -13.89 20.86 -11.70
N SER A 2 -13.53 19.90 -10.84
CA SER A 2 -12.14 19.46 -10.66
C SER A 2 -11.81 18.41 -11.73
N LEU A 3 -11.12 18.82 -12.78
CA LEU A 3 -10.58 17.93 -13.83
C LEU A 3 -9.34 17.12 -13.34
N GLY A 4 -9.06 17.13 -12.03
CA GLY A 4 -7.77 16.69 -11.47
C GLY A 4 -7.63 15.19 -11.19
N GLU A 5 -8.72 14.43 -11.03
CA GLU A 5 -8.63 13.10 -10.39
C GLU A 5 -8.99 11.91 -11.26
N GLU A 6 -9.66 12.09 -12.40
CA GLU A 6 -10.15 10.93 -13.17
C GLU A 6 -9.00 10.08 -13.74
N LYS A 7 -9.07 8.76 -13.48
CA LYS A 7 -8.09 7.79 -13.99
C LYS A 7 -8.15 7.79 -15.50
N ILE A 8 -7.03 8.05 -16.18
CA ILE A 8 -6.96 7.96 -17.65
C ILE A 8 -6.93 6.49 -18.03
N ASN A 9 -8.05 5.99 -18.59
CA ASN A 9 -8.18 4.64 -19.13
C ASN A 9 -9.30 4.62 -20.20
N PHE A 10 -9.44 3.52 -20.92
CA PHE A 10 -10.43 3.40 -21.99
C PHE A 10 -11.88 3.55 -21.51
N ASN A 11 -12.18 3.20 -20.25
CA ASN A 11 -13.52 3.35 -19.70
C ASN A 11 -13.85 4.83 -19.44
N SER A 12 -12.97 5.56 -18.75
CA SER A 12 -13.18 6.98 -18.49
C SER A 12 -13.21 7.78 -19.78
N VAL A 13 -12.32 7.47 -20.72
CA VAL A 13 -12.29 8.15 -22.03
C VAL A 13 -13.57 7.86 -22.81
N SER A 14 -14.04 6.61 -22.85
CA SER A 14 -15.31 6.26 -23.50
C SER A 14 -16.50 6.99 -22.87
N ASN A 15 -16.57 7.01 -21.54
CA ASN A 15 -17.64 7.69 -20.81
C ASN A 15 -17.64 9.21 -21.05
N LEU A 16 -16.47 9.85 -21.08
CA LEU A 16 -16.35 11.30 -21.21
C LEU A 16 -16.51 11.78 -22.65
N SER A 17 -16.00 11.03 -23.63
CA SER A 17 -16.07 11.40 -25.05
C SER A 17 -17.33 10.93 -25.76
N GLY A 18 -18.11 10.03 -25.15
CA GLY A 18 -19.31 9.44 -25.74
C GLY A 18 -19.04 8.41 -26.84
N VAL A 19 -17.78 8.08 -27.13
CA VAL A 19 -17.43 7.06 -28.13
C VAL A 19 -17.29 5.68 -27.49
N SER A 20 -17.55 4.63 -28.26
CA SER A 20 -17.43 3.25 -27.76
C SER A 20 -15.97 2.86 -27.50
N LYS A 21 -15.74 1.93 -26.57
CA LYS A 21 -14.40 1.38 -26.34
C LYS A 21 -13.83 0.69 -27.58
N THR A 22 -14.68 0.01 -28.34
CA THR A 22 -14.28 -0.62 -29.61
C THR A 22 -13.72 0.40 -30.59
N PHE A 23 -14.35 1.57 -30.70
CA PHE A 23 -13.80 2.69 -31.48
C PHE A 23 -12.43 3.12 -30.96
N LEU A 24 -12.26 3.28 -29.65
CA LEU A 24 -10.97 3.66 -29.05
C LEU A 24 -9.87 2.62 -29.29
N TYR A 25 -10.19 1.33 -29.26
CA TYR A 25 -9.23 0.26 -29.49
C TYR A 25 -8.83 0.13 -30.97
N ASN A 26 -9.77 0.35 -31.90
CA ASN A 26 -9.53 0.22 -33.33
C ASN A 26 -8.71 1.39 -33.91
N ASN A 27 -8.78 2.56 -33.29
CA ASN A 27 -7.98 3.71 -33.67
C ASN A 27 -6.61 3.65 -32.98
N VAL A 28 -5.60 3.15 -33.71
CA VAL A 28 -4.25 2.89 -33.18
C VAL A 28 -3.62 4.12 -32.51
N GLU A 29 -3.75 5.30 -33.11
CA GLU A 29 -3.21 6.55 -32.56
C GLU A 29 -3.88 6.92 -31.23
N ILE A 30 -5.21 6.80 -31.17
CA ILE A 30 -5.99 7.09 -29.97
C ILE A 30 -5.64 6.11 -28.85
N LYS A 31 -5.58 4.81 -29.17
CA LYS A 31 -5.16 3.77 -28.24
C LYS A 31 -3.79 4.08 -27.64
N LYS A 32 -2.80 4.32 -28.51
CA LYS A 32 -1.43 4.66 -28.09
C LYS A 32 -1.41 5.88 -27.18
N ARG A 33 -2.18 6.92 -27.53
CA ARG A 33 -2.25 8.14 -26.73
C ARG A 33 -2.84 7.91 -25.34
N ILE A 34 -3.91 7.12 -25.24
CA ILE A 34 -4.52 6.77 -23.95
C ILE A 34 -3.53 5.99 -23.07
N GLU A 35 -2.80 5.05 -23.65
CA GLU A 35 -1.80 4.24 -22.95
C GLU A 35 -0.63 5.12 -22.46
N GLU A 36 -0.04 5.95 -23.32
CA GLU A 36 1.04 6.87 -22.96
C GLU A 36 0.66 7.81 -21.81
N LEU A 37 -0.56 8.38 -21.85
CA LEU A 37 -1.03 9.30 -20.82
C LEU A 37 -1.32 8.58 -19.50
N ARG A 38 -1.84 7.34 -19.56
CA ARG A 38 -2.03 6.49 -18.39
C ARG A 38 -0.70 6.19 -17.71
N ASP A 39 0.30 5.81 -18.48
CA ASP A 39 1.61 5.42 -17.95
C ASP A 39 2.33 6.62 -17.32
N LYS A 40 2.29 7.79 -17.97
CA LYS A 40 2.78 9.06 -17.38
C LYS A 40 2.09 9.42 -16.06
N LYS A 41 0.78 9.16 -15.94
CA LYS A 41 0.03 9.38 -14.69
C LYS A 41 0.51 8.41 -13.60
N ILE A 42 0.70 7.14 -13.93
CA ILE A 42 1.21 6.11 -13.01
C ILE A 42 2.61 6.47 -12.52
N GLU A 43 3.53 6.81 -13.43
CA GLU A 43 4.89 7.22 -13.08
C GLU A 43 4.92 8.43 -12.14
N ARG A 44 4.06 9.43 -12.38
CA ARG A 44 3.94 10.60 -11.49
C ARG A 44 3.49 10.21 -10.08
N VAL A 45 2.49 9.34 -9.98
CA VAL A 45 1.99 8.84 -8.69
C VAL A 45 3.06 8.04 -7.95
N ILE A 46 3.78 7.17 -8.66
CA ILE A 46 4.89 6.39 -8.09
C ILE A 46 6.00 7.33 -7.60
N LYS A 47 6.43 8.30 -8.42
CA LYS A 47 7.44 9.30 -8.01
C LYS A 47 7.00 10.11 -6.79
N GLN A 48 5.72 10.48 -6.72
CA GLN A 48 5.17 11.22 -5.58
C GLN A 48 5.15 10.36 -4.31
N ARG A 49 4.75 9.09 -4.40
CA ARG A 49 4.82 8.14 -3.28
C ARG A 49 6.25 7.91 -2.82
N LEU A 50 7.18 7.68 -3.73
CA LEU A 50 8.60 7.54 -3.42
C LEU A 50 9.19 8.80 -2.77
N LYS A 51 8.73 10.00 -3.15
CA LYS A 51 9.11 11.26 -2.51
C LYS A 51 8.53 11.37 -1.09
N TYR A 52 7.29 10.93 -0.89
CA TYR A 52 6.62 10.94 0.41
C TYR A 52 7.22 9.93 1.40
N ASP A 53 7.53 8.72 0.94
CA ASP A 53 8.24 7.68 1.71
C ASP A 53 9.67 8.08 2.08
N LYS A 54 10.27 9.00 1.31
CA LYS A 54 11.59 9.57 1.61
C LYS A 54 11.57 10.73 2.60
N THR A 55 10.40 11.27 2.97
CA THR A 55 10.35 12.34 3.98
C THR A 55 10.64 11.78 5.36
N ASP A 56 11.50 12.45 6.13
CA ASP A 56 11.95 11.94 7.43
C ASP A 56 10.77 11.76 8.42
N LYS A 57 9.74 12.62 8.33
CA LYS A 57 8.49 12.48 9.10
C LYS A 57 7.76 11.15 8.84
N SER A 58 7.70 10.68 7.60
CA SER A 58 7.06 9.39 7.28
C SER A 58 7.87 8.22 7.82
N LYS A 59 9.21 8.32 7.81
CA LYS A 59 10.09 7.31 8.41
C LYS A 59 9.94 7.27 9.92
N ASP A 60 9.88 8.42 10.59
CA ASP A 60 9.71 8.50 12.04
C ASP A 60 8.41 7.84 12.50
N ILE A 61 7.30 8.08 11.78
CA ILE A 61 6.01 7.43 12.07
C ILE A 61 6.12 5.90 11.92
N ILE A 62 6.78 5.43 10.86
CA ILE A 62 6.98 3.99 10.63
C ILE A 62 7.86 3.38 11.72
N ILE A 63 8.93 4.07 12.13
CA ILE A 63 9.84 3.64 13.20
C ILE A 63 9.06 3.54 14.52
N MET A 64 8.31 4.59 14.90
CA MET A 64 7.50 4.57 16.12
C MET A 64 6.48 3.43 16.14
N ALA A 65 5.83 3.15 15.02
CA ALA A 65 4.88 2.04 14.90
C ALA A 65 5.57 0.68 15.06
N LYS A 66 6.77 0.51 14.46
CA LYS A 66 7.57 -0.71 14.59
C LYS A 66 8.08 -0.90 16.02
N ASP A 67 8.60 0.15 16.67
CA ASP A 67 9.08 0.11 18.05
C ASP A 67 7.96 -0.27 19.03
N LYS A 68 6.76 0.30 18.83
CA LYS A 68 5.58 -0.10 19.60
C LYS A 68 5.29 -1.60 19.46
N LYS A 69 5.30 -2.12 18.22
CA LYS A 69 5.04 -3.54 17.97
C LYS A 69 6.12 -4.45 18.58
N ILE A 70 7.38 -4.05 18.51
CA ILE A 70 8.48 -4.78 19.15
C ILE A 70 8.27 -4.87 20.66
N LYS A 71 7.91 -3.76 21.30
CA LYS A 71 7.66 -3.72 22.76
C LYS A 71 6.48 -4.60 23.18
N GLU A 72 5.41 -4.61 22.39
CA GLU A 72 4.27 -5.51 22.62
C GLU A 72 4.69 -6.98 22.53
N LEU A 73 5.42 -7.36 21.47
CA LEU A 73 5.89 -8.73 21.26
C LEU A 73 6.88 -9.18 22.35
N GLN A 74 7.78 -8.30 22.80
CA GLN A 74 8.70 -8.60 23.90
C GLN A 74 7.98 -8.86 25.21
N ASN A 75 6.93 -8.07 25.51
CA ASN A 75 6.11 -8.28 26.70
C ASN A 75 5.33 -9.58 26.64
N GLU A 76 4.75 -9.91 25.49
CA GLU A 76 4.05 -11.17 25.28
C GLU A 76 5.00 -12.36 25.44
N ASN A 77 6.18 -12.32 24.81
CA ASN A 77 7.20 -13.36 24.94
C ASN A 77 7.64 -13.58 26.39
N ARG A 78 7.83 -12.49 27.14
CA ARG A 78 8.15 -12.56 28.57
C ARG A 78 7.06 -13.26 29.37
N LYS A 79 5.80 -12.87 29.19
CA LYS A 79 4.65 -13.50 29.87
C LYS A 79 4.54 -14.99 29.56
N LEU A 80 4.72 -15.36 28.30
CA LEU A 80 4.70 -16.78 27.89
C LEU A 80 5.82 -17.57 28.55
N LYS A 81 7.02 -17.01 28.66
CA LYS A 81 8.14 -17.64 29.37
C LYS A 81 7.86 -17.80 30.87
N GLU A 82 7.30 -16.79 31.53
CA GLU A 82 6.91 -16.85 32.95
C GLU A 82 5.87 -17.96 33.19
N GLN A 83 4.86 -18.06 32.31
CA GLN A 83 3.85 -19.13 32.39
C GLN A 83 4.48 -20.52 32.19
N LEU A 84 5.42 -20.65 31.24
CA LEU A 84 6.11 -21.90 30.97
C LEU A 84 6.92 -22.37 32.19
N GLU A 85 7.66 -21.47 32.83
CA GLU A 85 8.45 -21.78 34.03
C GLU A 85 7.56 -22.17 35.20
N ALA A 86 6.44 -21.48 35.41
CA ALA A 86 5.48 -21.85 36.45
C ALA A 86 4.88 -23.26 36.23
N ILE A 87 4.56 -23.61 34.99
CA ILE A 87 4.06 -24.95 34.64
C ILE A 87 5.15 -26.01 34.85
N ARG A 88 6.39 -25.75 34.43
CA ARG A 88 7.53 -26.65 34.64
C ARG A 88 7.78 -26.92 36.12
N GLY A 89 7.75 -25.88 36.95
CA GLY A 89 7.89 -26.01 38.40
C GLY A 89 6.81 -26.89 39.03
N LYS A 90 5.55 -26.73 38.61
CA LYS A 90 4.45 -27.60 39.05
C LYS A 90 4.66 -29.05 38.65
N LEU A 91 5.12 -29.29 37.42
CA LEU A 91 5.40 -30.64 36.93
C LEU A 91 6.50 -31.33 37.75
N TYR A 92 7.53 -30.57 38.14
CA TYR A 92 8.64 -31.09 38.96
C TYR A 92 8.21 -31.45 40.39
N LEU A 93 7.21 -30.75 40.95
CA LEU A 93 6.65 -31.03 42.28
C LEU A 93 5.61 -32.17 42.29
N MET A 94 5.12 -32.58 41.12
CA MET A 94 4.17 -33.70 40.96
C MET A 94 4.84 -35.06 40.75
N ASN A 95 6.16 -35.07 40.52
CA ASN A 95 7.00 -36.27 40.46
C ASN A 95 7.73 -36.48 41.79
#